data_AF-A0A6I2T2Q8-F1
#
_entry.id   AF-A0A6I2T2Q8-F1
#
_cell.length_a   1.000
_cell.length_b   1.000
_cell.length_c   1.000
_cell.angle_alpha   90.00
_cell.angle_beta   90.00
_cell.angle_gamma   90.00
#
_symmetry.space_group_name_H-M   'P 1'
#
loop_
_entity.id
_entity.type
_entity.pdbx_description
1 polymer ?
#
loop_
_entity_poly.entity_id
_entity_poly.type
_entity_poly.pdbx_seq_one_letter_code
_entity_poly.pdbx_strand_id
1 'polypeptide(L)'
;MVEYWCRDSNLAKVKALIRPSAATGILAGMFQLTVTDVVEGYIAADALDDAVRQCRLQQGTTPVRVRLHVADSLPAGERTMPLGVCAADLAESNDPRERRAGLETLQQLIDDHHRKEHQE
;
A
#
# COMPACT_ATOMS: atom_id res chain seq x y z
N MET A 1 -0.40 -6.05 -9.37
CA MET A 1 -0.07 -6.57 -8.02
C MET A 1 0.53 -7.97 -8.14
N VAL A 2 1.52 -8.29 -7.32
CA VAL A 2 2.18 -9.61 -7.26
C VAL A 2 2.15 -10.14 -5.82
N GLU A 3 1.80 -11.41 -5.65
CA GLU A 3 1.61 -12.02 -4.33
C GLU A 3 2.74 -12.99 -3.98
N TYR A 4 3.17 -12.95 -2.71
CA TYR A 4 4.24 -13.79 -2.20
C TYR A 4 3.91 -14.37 -0.84
N TRP A 5 4.37 -15.60 -0.63
CA TRP A 5 4.65 -16.12 0.70
C TRP A 5 5.97 -15.54 1.23
N CYS A 6 6.00 -15.29 2.54
CA CYS A 6 7.18 -14.83 3.25
C CYS A 6 7.16 -15.38 4.67
N ARG A 7 8.33 -15.75 5.20
CA ARG A 7 8.46 -16.15 6.61
C ARG A 7 8.28 -14.93 7.52
N ASP A 8 7.60 -15.10 8.65
CA ASP A 8 7.33 -14.02 9.60
C ASP A 8 8.57 -13.24 10.04
N SER A 9 9.71 -13.93 10.24
CA SER A 9 10.99 -13.29 10.59
C SER A 9 11.48 -12.28 9.56
N ASN A 10 11.03 -12.39 8.30
CA ASN A 10 11.42 -11.53 7.20
C ASN A 10 10.40 -10.41 6.93
N LEU A 11 9.20 -10.43 7.54
CA LEU A 11 8.17 -9.43 7.28
C LEU A 11 8.60 -8.02 7.69
N ALA A 12 9.35 -7.88 8.80
CA ALA A 12 9.91 -6.60 9.21
C ALA A 12 10.90 -6.05 8.16
N LYS A 13 11.66 -6.95 7.52
CA LYS A 13 12.58 -6.57 6.44
C LYS A 13 11.82 -6.16 5.17
N VAL A 14 10.76 -6.86 4.82
CA VAL A 14 9.88 -6.48 3.70
C VAL A 14 9.31 -5.08 3.94
N LYS A 15 8.76 -4.80 5.13
CA LYS A 15 8.23 -3.47 5.50
C LYS A 15 9.26 -2.34 5.39
N ALA A 16 10.55 -2.65 5.51
CA ALA A 16 11.62 -1.67 5.38
C ALA A 16 12.03 -1.40 3.91
N LEU A 17 11.72 -2.31 2.99
CA LEU A 17 12.07 -2.23 1.57
C LEU A 17 10.92 -1.69 0.70
N ILE A 18 9.69 -1.73 1.20
CA ILE A 18 8.51 -1.28 0.47
C ILE A 18 7.98 0.03 1.06
N ARG A 19 7.15 0.72 0.28
CA ARG A 19 6.29 1.78 0.80
C ARG A 19 4.94 1.20 1.20
N PRO A 20 4.56 1.23 2.48
CA PRO A 20 3.29 0.64 2.91
C PRO A 20 2.09 1.22 2.15
N SER A 21 1.15 0.35 1.79
CA SER A 21 -0.15 0.70 1.23
C SER A 21 -1.16 1.07 2.32
N ALA A 22 -2.35 1.49 1.89
CA ALA A 22 -3.51 1.71 2.74
C ALA A 22 -3.85 0.50 3.62
N ALA A 23 -3.64 -0.74 3.16
CA ALA A 23 -3.99 -1.94 3.89
C ALA A 23 -2.97 -2.32 4.99
N THR A 24 -1.85 -1.59 5.10
CA THR A 24 -0.73 -1.98 5.97
C THR A 24 -0.41 -0.96 7.06
N GLY A 25 -0.42 -1.44 8.31
CA GLY A 25 0.07 -0.67 9.46
C GLY A 25 -0.80 0.53 9.80
N ILE A 26 -0.18 1.68 10.04
CA ILE A 26 -0.85 2.92 10.48
C ILE A 26 -1.84 3.44 9.43
N LEU A 27 -1.52 3.27 8.13
CA LEU A 27 -2.39 3.69 7.03
C LEU A 27 -3.75 2.99 7.06
N ALA A 28 -3.81 1.72 7.46
CA ALA A 28 -5.09 0.99 7.58
C ALA A 28 -6.04 1.68 8.56
N GLY A 29 -5.51 2.23 9.66
CA GLY A 29 -6.28 3.03 10.59
C GLY A 29 -6.83 4.32 9.97
N MET A 30 -6.07 4.98 9.09
CA MET A 30 -6.53 6.19 8.40
C MET A 30 -7.71 5.91 7.45
N PHE A 31 -7.74 4.73 6.84
CA PHE A 31 -8.82 4.28 5.96
C PHE A 31 -9.92 3.49 6.70
N GLN A 32 -9.86 3.41 8.03
CA GLN A 32 -10.81 2.64 8.87
C GLN A 32 -10.89 1.15 8.47
N LEU A 33 -9.80 0.61 7.92
CA LEU A 33 -9.71 -0.79 7.52
C LEU A 33 -9.20 -1.65 8.68
N THR A 34 -9.59 -2.92 8.66
CA THR A 34 -9.07 -3.90 9.63
C THR A 34 -7.61 -4.19 9.30
N VAL A 35 -6.72 -4.02 10.28
CA VAL A 35 -5.31 -4.37 10.12
C VAL A 35 -5.20 -5.88 9.91
N THR A 36 -4.57 -6.28 8.80
CA THR A 36 -4.28 -7.68 8.50
C THR A 36 -2.83 -8.02 8.83
N ASP A 37 -2.52 -9.30 8.89
CA ASP A 37 -1.15 -9.81 9.01
C ASP A 37 -0.42 -9.88 7.66
N VAL A 38 -1.10 -9.55 6.57
CA VAL A 38 -0.53 -9.40 5.23
C VAL A 38 0.17 -8.06 5.12
N VAL A 39 1.39 -8.08 4.58
CA VAL A 39 2.17 -6.88 4.28
C VAL A 39 1.92 -6.47 2.85
N GLU A 40 1.24 -5.36 2.65
CA GLU A 40 0.92 -4.83 1.35
C GLU A 40 1.56 -3.46 1.12
N GLY A 41 2.17 -3.25 -0.05
CA GLY A 41 2.79 -1.98 -0.38
C GLY A 41 3.36 -1.91 -1.77
N TYR A 42 4.06 -0.82 -2.03
CA TYR A 42 4.59 -0.47 -3.34
C TYR A 42 6.10 -0.66 -3.37
N ILE A 43 6.60 -1.14 -4.50
CA ILE A 43 8.03 -1.34 -4.75
C ILE A 43 8.36 -0.90 -6.17
N ALA A 44 9.55 -0.32 -6.33
CA ALA A 44 10.05 0.01 -7.66
C ALA A 44 10.40 -1.28 -8.42
N ALA A 45 10.14 -1.31 -9.73
CA ALA A 45 10.36 -2.48 -10.56
C ALA A 45 11.82 -2.98 -10.51
N ASP A 46 12.79 -2.06 -10.47
CA ASP A 46 14.22 -2.35 -10.38
C ASP A 46 14.67 -2.90 -9.01
N ALA A 47 13.90 -2.64 -7.95
CA ALA A 47 14.16 -3.12 -6.59
C ALA A 47 13.47 -4.46 -6.27
N LEU A 48 12.58 -4.94 -7.14
CA LEU A 48 11.76 -6.12 -6.89
C LEU A 48 12.59 -7.39 -6.71
N ASP A 49 13.49 -7.66 -7.65
CA ASP A 49 14.31 -8.89 -7.64
C ASP A 49 15.21 -8.95 -6.40
N ASP A 50 15.76 -7.81 -6.00
CA ASP A 50 16.55 -7.70 -4.78
C ASP A 50 15.71 -7.97 -3.54
N ALA A 51 14.49 -7.42 -3.45
CA ALA A 51 13.58 -7.70 -2.34
C ALA A 51 13.20 -9.19 -2.29
N VAL A 52 12.89 -9.81 -3.44
CA VAL A 52 12.58 -11.25 -3.54
C VAL A 52 13.73 -12.08 -2.99
N ARG A 53 14.96 -11.80 -3.43
CA ARG A 53 16.16 -12.53 -2.97
C ARG A 53 16.46 -12.29 -1.49
N GLN A 54 16.40 -11.04 -1.05
CA GLN A 54 16.78 -10.64 0.31
C GLN A 54 15.78 -11.08 1.39
N CYS A 55 14.50 -11.18 1.03
CA CYS A 55 13.42 -11.58 1.94
C CYS A 55 12.97 -13.03 1.71
N ARG A 56 13.54 -13.74 0.73
CA ARG A 56 13.18 -15.12 0.36
C ARG A 56 11.68 -15.23 0.02
N LEU A 57 11.18 -14.29 -0.77
CA LEU A 57 9.79 -14.27 -1.21
C LEU A 57 9.54 -15.42 -2.19
N GLN A 58 8.39 -16.08 -2.08
CA GLN A 58 8.02 -17.21 -2.93
C GLN A 58 6.65 -17.02 -3.53
N GLN A 59 6.52 -17.14 -4.85
CA GLN A 59 5.23 -17.13 -5.55
C GLN A 59 4.61 -18.53 -5.58
N GLY A 60 3.29 -18.61 -5.72
CA GLY A 60 2.57 -19.89 -5.80
C GLY A 60 2.49 -20.68 -4.49
N THR A 61 2.98 -20.12 -3.39
CA THR A 61 2.96 -20.73 -2.06
C THR A 61 1.88 -20.06 -1.19
N THR A 62 1.08 -20.87 -0.49
CA THR A 62 0.07 -20.40 0.47
C THR A 62 0.54 -20.58 1.91
N PRO A 63 0.18 -19.68 2.86
CA PRO A 63 -0.67 -18.50 2.68
C PRO A 63 0.09 -17.32 2.06
N VAL A 64 -0.63 -16.43 1.36
CA VAL A 64 -0.06 -15.14 0.93
C VAL A 64 0.21 -14.29 2.17
N ARG A 65 1.42 -13.75 2.27
CA ARG A 65 1.86 -12.90 3.39
C ARG A 65 2.34 -11.52 2.94
N VAL A 66 2.63 -11.37 1.65
CA VAL A 66 3.10 -10.12 1.07
C VAL A 66 2.39 -9.88 -0.26
N ARG A 67 1.89 -8.65 -0.47
CA ARG A 67 1.31 -8.17 -1.71
C ARG A 67 2.07 -6.93 -2.18
N LEU A 68 2.63 -6.97 -3.39
CA LEU A 68 3.46 -5.90 -3.92
C LEU A 68 2.81 -5.28 -5.17
N HIS A 69 2.58 -3.98 -5.09
CA HIS A 69 2.27 -3.13 -6.23
C HIS A 69 3.59 -2.68 -6.85
N VAL A 70 3.88 -3.22 -8.03
CA VAL A 70 5.12 -2.92 -8.76
C VAL A 70 4.89 -1.70 -9.62
N ALA A 71 5.73 -0.68 -9.45
CA ALA A 71 5.65 0.57 -10.22
C ALA A 71 7.02 0.92 -10.81
N ASP A 72 7.05 1.55 -11.97
CA ASP A 72 8.29 1.99 -12.63
C ASP A 72 8.97 3.13 -11.86
N SER A 73 8.20 3.91 -11.13
CA SER A 73 8.72 4.96 -10.26
C SER A 73 7.81 5.14 -9.04
N LEU A 74 8.42 5.54 -7.93
CA LEU A 74 7.71 5.88 -6.70
C LEU A 74 7.89 7.38 -6.43
N PRO A 75 6.86 8.09 -5.94
CA PRO A 75 6.92 9.54 -5.74
C PRO A 75 8.09 9.95 -4.83
N ALA A 76 8.81 11.03 -5.13
CA ALA A 76 9.87 11.49 -4.21
C ALA A 76 9.25 11.94 -2.87
N GLY A 77 9.87 11.60 -1.74
CA GLY A 77 9.41 12.03 -0.41
C GLY A 77 9.24 10.91 0.60
N GLU A 78 8.20 11.03 1.44
CA GLU A 78 7.98 10.28 2.68
C GLU A 78 8.07 8.75 2.55
N ARG A 79 8.30 8.12 3.71
CA ARG A 79 8.44 6.66 3.84
C ARG A 79 7.16 5.88 3.53
N THR A 80 6.01 6.56 3.55
CA THR A 80 4.68 6.04 3.23
C THR A 80 4.19 6.55 1.88
N MET A 81 3.36 5.77 1.19
CA MET A 81 2.74 6.28 -0.03
C MET A 81 1.80 7.45 0.27
N PRO A 82 1.74 8.47 -0.62
CA PRO A 82 0.82 9.59 -0.44
C PRO A 82 -0.63 9.11 -0.30
N LEU A 83 -1.38 9.77 0.58
CA LEU A 83 -2.75 9.38 0.91
C LEU A 83 -3.65 9.32 -0.33
N GLY A 84 -3.51 10.25 -1.27
CA GLY A 84 -4.26 10.25 -2.52
C GLY A 84 -3.97 9.05 -3.42
N VAL A 85 -2.73 8.56 -3.46
CA VAL A 85 -2.38 7.35 -4.22
C VAL A 85 -3.01 6.12 -3.58
N CYS A 86 -2.86 5.99 -2.25
CA CYS A 86 -3.51 4.93 -1.48
C CYS A 86 -5.04 4.93 -1.64
N ALA A 87 -5.67 6.10 -1.67
CA ALA A 87 -7.11 6.23 -1.84
C ALA A 87 -7.58 5.86 -3.26
N ALA A 88 -6.81 6.23 -4.29
CA ALA A 88 -7.10 5.85 -5.67
C ALA A 88 -7.00 4.34 -5.88
N ASP A 89 -5.93 3.71 -5.37
CA ASP A 89 -5.75 2.26 -5.43
C ASP A 89 -6.88 1.51 -4.72
N LEU A 90 -7.25 1.95 -3.50
CA LEU A 90 -8.40 1.38 -2.78
C LEU A 90 -9.71 1.53 -3.55
N ALA A 91 -9.95 2.67 -4.21
CA ALA A 91 -11.17 2.91 -4.98
C ALA A 91 -11.33 1.94 -6.17
N GLU A 92 -10.24 1.34 -6.65
CA GLU A 92 -10.25 0.29 -7.67
C GLU A 92 -10.39 -1.12 -7.10
N SER A 93 -10.39 -1.27 -5.76
CA SER A 93 -10.51 -2.58 -5.12
C SER A 93 -11.85 -3.27 -5.42
N ASN A 94 -11.78 -4.60 -5.53
CA ASN A 94 -12.96 -5.46 -5.61
C ASN A 94 -13.63 -5.66 -4.25
N ASP A 95 -12.91 -5.43 -3.15
CA ASP A 95 -13.50 -5.45 -1.82
C ASP A 95 -14.37 -4.19 -1.63
N PRO A 96 -15.68 -4.33 -1.35
CA PRO A 96 -16.57 -3.18 -1.22
C PRO A 96 -16.19 -2.20 -0.09
N ARG A 97 -15.53 -2.68 0.97
CA ARG A 97 -15.10 -1.86 2.10
C ARG A 97 -13.87 -1.04 1.74
N GLU A 98 -12.89 -1.67 1.10
CA GLU A 98 -11.72 -0.99 0.56
C GLU A 98 -12.13 0.07 -0.46
N ARG A 99 -12.96 -0.31 -1.44
CA ARG A 99 -13.48 0.62 -2.45
C ARG A 99 -14.17 1.82 -1.85
N ARG A 100 -15.04 1.58 -0.87
CA ARG A 100 -15.74 2.66 -0.16
C ARG A 100 -14.75 3.58 0.57
N ALA A 101 -13.80 3.03 1.31
CA ALA A 101 -12.80 3.81 2.03
C ALA A 101 -11.95 4.67 1.09
N GLY A 102 -11.56 4.13 -0.07
CA GLY A 102 -10.86 4.86 -1.12
C GLY A 102 -11.67 6.06 -1.64
N LEU A 103 -12.93 5.82 -2.04
CA LEU A 103 -13.82 6.86 -2.56
C LEU A 103 -14.13 7.97 -1.53
N GLU A 104 -14.42 7.60 -0.28
CA GLU A 104 -14.68 8.56 0.79
C GLU A 104 -13.45 9.44 1.06
N THR A 105 -12.25 8.84 1.04
CA THR A 105 -11.00 9.58 1.24
C THR A 105 -10.70 10.50 0.06
N LEU A 106 -10.93 10.06 -1.18
CA LEU A 106 -10.77 10.93 -2.36
C LEU A 106 -11.70 12.13 -2.29
N GLN A 107 -12.97 11.93 -1.92
CA GLN A 107 -13.92 13.03 -1.76
C GLN A 107 -13.44 14.02 -0.69
N GLN A 108 -12.97 13.51 0.46
CA GLN A 108 -12.42 14.36 1.52
C GLN A 108 -11.22 15.19 1.05
N LEU A 109 -10.31 14.60 0.27
CA LEU A 109 -9.14 15.30 -0.28
C LEU A 109 -9.55 16.41 -1.26
N ILE A 110 -10.57 16.18 -2.09
CA ILE A 110 -11.12 17.17 -3.01
C ILE A 110 -11.78 18.32 -2.21
N ASP A 111 -12.60 17.99 -1.22
CA ASP A 111 -13.27 18.98 -0.37
C ASP A 111 -12.25 19.83 0.41
N ASP A 112 -11.18 19.21 0.91
CA ASP A 112 -10.08 19.90 1.58
C ASP A 112 -9.33 20.85 0.65
N HIS A 113 -9.13 20.45 -0.60
CA HIS A 113 -8.47 21.28 -1.59
C HIS A 113 -9.32 22.52 -1.92
N HIS A 114 -10.60 22.34 -2.24
CA HIS A 114 -11.51 23.46 -2.50
C HIS A 114 -11.62 24.42 -1.31
N ARG A 115 -11.65 23.90 -0.08
CA ARG A 115 -11.68 24.74 1.13
C ARG A 115 -10.43 25.61 1.28
N LYS A 116 -9.26 25.12 0.90
CA LYS A 116 -8.01 25.87 0.94
C LYS A 116 -7.97 26.95 -0.14
N GLU A 117 -8.39 26.62 -1.36
CA GLU A 117 -8.48 27.59 -2.46
C GLU A 117 -9.43 28.76 -2.17
N HIS A 118 -10.49 28.54 -1.38
CA HIS A 118 -11.41 29.60 -0.96
C HIS A 118 -10.91 30.45 0.23
N GLN A 119 -9.78 30.11 0.85
CA GLN A 119 -9.18 30.85 1.97
C GLN A 119 -7.95 31.68 1.55
N GLU A 120 -7.49 31.54 0.31
CA GLU A 120 -6.40 32.30 -0.33
C GLU A 120 -6.94 33.42 -1.22
#